data_AF-A0A970DKW9-F1
#
_entry.id   AF-A0A970DKW9-F1
#
_cell.length_a   1.000
_cell.length_b   1.000
_cell.length_c   1.000
_cell.angle_alpha   90.00
_cell.angle_beta   90.00
_cell.angle_gamma   90.00
#
_symmetry.space_group_name_H-M   'P 1'
#
loop_
_entity.id
_entity.type
_entity.pdbx_description
1 polymer ?
#
loop_
_entity_poly.entity_id
_entity_poly.type
_entity_poly.pdbx_seq_one_letter_code
_entity_poly.pdbx_strand_id
1 'polypeptide(L)'
;MNSRNQGCPGGCQSLTGPMPPKFPQPLHPHIPRPPQGGAQQPLSPGMAPPTATLNVFSPEEGFVKGTMFRGIYRPYKNYTPRLPTPPDEKSAMMQEVNKYAFAAHDILLYLDNFPNDQEAINLYNGFMEAYLRARDAYEERFGAITTESDALKTAPFSWTVGGWPWVRGT
;
A
#
# COMPACT_ATOMS: atom_id res chain seq x y z
N MET A 1 -42.56 -23.69 -29.01
CA MET A 1 -41.90 -23.80 -30.32
C MET A 1 -40.72 -22.84 -30.37
N ASN A 2 -39.50 -23.38 -30.59
CA ASN A 2 -38.33 -22.82 -31.30
C ASN A 2 -37.76 -21.42 -30.94
N SER A 3 -36.46 -21.12 -31.03
CA SER A 3 -35.22 -21.85 -31.30
C SER A 3 -34.06 -20.82 -31.34
N ARG A 4 -32.83 -21.35 -31.38
CA ARG A 4 -31.50 -20.71 -31.58
C ARG A 4 -30.86 -20.25 -30.27
N ASN A 5 -29.94 -20.97 -29.62
CA ASN A 5 -28.92 -21.92 -30.10
C ASN A 5 -28.09 -21.41 -31.29
N GLN A 6 -27.09 -20.61 -30.96
CA GLN A 6 -25.76 -20.64 -31.58
C GLN A 6 -24.80 -20.73 -30.38
N GLY A 7 -24.04 -21.79 -30.10
CA GLY A 7 -23.40 -22.75 -31.00
C GLY A 7 -21.90 -22.46 -31.00
N CYS A 8 -21.20 -22.66 -29.87
CA CYS A 8 -19.74 -22.67 -29.87
C CYS A 8 -19.26 -23.93 -30.62
N PRO A 9 -18.46 -23.80 -31.69
CA PRO A 9 -17.97 -24.95 -32.43
C PRO A 9 -16.74 -25.49 -31.70
N GLY A 10 -16.93 -26.55 -30.94
CA GLY A 10 -15.84 -27.24 -30.25
C GLY A 10 -16.34 -27.89 -28.99
N GLY A 11 -16.62 -29.19 -29.06
CA GLY A 11 -17.12 -29.97 -27.93
C GLY A 11 -16.24 -29.82 -26.70
N CYS A 12 -16.86 -29.56 -25.55
CA CYS A 12 -16.24 -29.76 -24.25
C CYS A 12 -15.97 -31.27 -24.09
N GLN A 13 -14.80 -31.72 -24.53
CA GLN A 13 -14.32 -33.04 -24.17
C GLN A 13 -14.04 -33.02 -22.66
N SER A 14 -14.78 -33.83 -21.92
CA SER A 14 -14.46 -34.16 -20.54
C SER A 14 -13.04 -34.71 -20.52
N LEU A 15 -12.11 -33.99 -19.88
CA LEU A 15 -10.72 -34.42 -19.74
C LEU A 15 -10.64 -35.53 -18.69
N THR A 16 -11.11 -36.74 -19.04
CA THR A 16 -10.84 -37.96 -18.29
C THR A 16 -9.58 -38.62 -18.86
N GLY A 17 -8.45 -37.92 -18.75
CA GLY A 17 -7.12 -38.48 -18.99
C GLY A 17 -6.42 -38.74 -17.65
N PRO A 18 -5.49 -39.71 -17.55
CA PRO A 18 -4.70 -39.88 -16.35
C PRO A 18 -3.91 -38.60 -16.05
N MET A 19 -3.92 -38.18 -14.78
CA MET A 19 -3.21 -36.99 -14.30
C MET A 19 -1.75 -37.06 -14.77
N PRO A 20 -1.20 -35.97 -15.34
CA PRO A 20 0.22 -35.95 -15.69
C PRO A 20 1.07 -36.23 -14.44
N PRO A 21 2.24 -36.90 -14.58
CA PRO A 21 3.11 -37.14 -13.44
C PRO A 21 3.45 -35.80 -12.79
N LYS A 22 3.35 -35.75 -11.45
CA LYS A 22 3.71 -34.55 -10.68
C LYS A 22 5.11 -34.12 -11.10
N PHE A 23 5.24 -32.88 -11.57
CA PHE A 23 6.55 -32.27 -11.76
C PHE A 23 7.34 -32.39 -10.44
N PRO A 24 8.59 -32.87 -10.46
CA PRO A 24 9.41 -32.82 -9.26
C PRO A 24 9.52 -31.36 -8.84
N GLN A 25 9.11 -31.07 -7.60
CA GLN A 25 9.29 -29.74 -7.06
C GLN A 25 10.78 -29.41 -7.10
N PRO A 26 11.18 -28.21 -7.53
CA PRO A 26 12.58 -27.81 -7.40
C PRO A 26 12.97 -27.96 -5.93
N LEU A 27 14.16 -28.49 -5.66
CA LEU A 27 14.68 -28.52 -4.29
C LEU A 27 14.91 -27.07 -3.87
N HIS A 28 13.94 -26.46 -3.20
CA HIS A 28 14.15 -25.20 -2.51
C HIS A 28 15.28 -25.46 -1.51
N PRO A 29 16.35 -24.64 -1.48
CA PRO A 29 17.31 -24.72 -0.39
C PRO A 29 16.52 -24.64 0.92
N HIS A 30 16.77 -25.58 1.83
CA HIS A 30 16.16 -25.56 3.16
C HIS A 30 16.74 -24.35 3.91
N ILE A 31 16.16 -23.17 3.72
CA ILE A 31 16.50 -21.99 4.50
C ILE A 31 16.07 -22.32 5.93
N PRO A 32 17.01 -22.41 6.89
CA PRO A 32 16.65 -22.64 8.28
C PRO A 32 15.66 -21.55 8.68
N ARG A 33 14.54 -21.94 9.29
CA ARG A 33 13.66 -20.98 9.94
C ARG A 33 14.54 -20.21 10.93
N PRO A 34 14.57 -18.86 10.90
CA PRO A 34 15.31 -18.13 11.91
C PRO A 34 14.82 -18.59 13.29
N PRO A 35 15.72 -18.74 14.27
CA PRO A 35 15.33 -19.18 15.60
C PRO A 35 14.22 -18.27 16.11
N GLN A 36 13.05 -18.84 16.40
CA GLN A 36 11.88 -18.18 16.99
C GLN A 36 12.13 -17.81 18.47
N GLY A 37 13.37 -17.48 18.82
CA GLY A 37 13.87 -17.32 20.18
C GLY A 37 15.08 -16.40 20.25
N GLY A 38 15.16 -15.41 19.35
CA GLY A 38 16.01 -14.26 19.59
C GLY A 38 15.46 -13.52 20.79
N ALA A 39 16.14 -13.61 21.94
CA ALA A 39 15.90 -12.71 23.06
C ALA A 39 15.87 -11.29 22.51
N GLN A 40 14.73 -10.61 22.66
CA GLN A 40 14.65 -9.17 22.48
C GLN A 40 15.85 -8.58 23.21
N GLN A 41 16.66 -7.78 22.50
CA GLN A 41 17.72 -7.03 23.16
C GLN A 41 17.09 -6.35 24.39
N PRO A 42 17.70 -6.47 25.58
CA PRO A 42 17.09 -5.91 26.77
C PRO A 42 16.85 -4.43 26.51
N LEU A 43 15.57 -4.04 26.56
CA LEU A 43 15.15 -2.65 26.52
C LEU A 43 16.04 -1.89 27.51
N SER A 44 16.61 -0.77 27.08
CA SER A 44 17.40 0.07 27.98
C SER A 44 16.62 0.29 29.28
N PRO A 45 17.25 0.15 30.47
CA PRO A 45 16.54 0.23 31.74
C PRO A 45 15.76 1.54 31.81
N GLY A 46 14.42 1.47 31.81
CA GLY A 46 13.52 2.63 31.87
C GLY A 46 12.60 2.85 30.67
N MET A 47 12.71 2.08 29.58
CA MET A 47 11.73 2.15 28.50
C MET A 47 10.56 1.21 28.82
N ALA A 48 9.49 1.73 29.42
CA ALA A 48 8.22 1.01 29.49
C ALA A 48 7.83 0.58 28.06
N PRO A 49 7.22 -0.61 27.86
CA PRO A 49 6.67 -0.96 26.56
C PRO A 49 5.77 0.21 26.12
N PRO A 50 5.93 0.73 24.89
CA PRO A 50 5.09 1.82 24.44
C PRO A 50 3.65 1.32 24.50
N THR A 51 2.93 1.79 25.52
CA THR A 51 1.49 1.68 25.55
C THR A 51 1.06 2.68 24.50
N ALA A 52 0.90 2.21 23.28
CA ALA A 52 0.48 3.04 22.16
C ALA A 52 -0.99 3.39 22.40
N THR A 53 -1.24 4.36 23.27
CA THR A 53 -2.47 5.13 23.23
C THR A 53 -2.54 5.72 21.83
N LEU A 54 -3.70 5.64 21.17
CA LEU A 54 -3.96 6.14 19.80
C LEU A 54 -3.92 7.68 19.71
N ASN A 55 -2.98 8.30 20.39
CA ASN A 55 -2.67 9.71 20.31
C ASN A 55 -1.90 9.95 19.01
N VAL A 56 -2.65 10.26 17.96
CA VAL A 56 -2.12 10.39 16.60
C VAL A 56 -1.90 11.85 16.18
N PHE A 57 -0.94 12.05 15.26
CA PHE A 57 -0.74 13.29 14.52
C PHE A 57 -1.86 13.51 13.49
N SER A 58 -2.02 14.74 13.00
CA SER A 58 -2.79 14.93 11.76
C SER A 58 -2.05 14.25 10.59
N PRO A 59 -2.73 13.89 9.49
CA PRO A 59 -2.06 13.29 8.32
C PRO A 59 -0.89 14.14 7.80
N GLU A 60 -1.02 15.46 7.82
CA GLU A 60 0.04 16.38 7.41
C GLU A 60 1.24 16.35 8.37
N GLU A 61 0.99 16.45 9.68
CA GLU A 61 2.06 16.36 10.67
C GLU A 61 2.76 15.00 10.64
N GLY A 62 1.98 13.92 10.53
CA GLY A 62 2.49 12.56 10.53
C GLY A 62 3.33 12.25 9.30
N PHE A 63 2.89 12.70 8.13
CA PHE A 63 3.64 12.59 6.88
C PHE A 63 5.01 13.29 6.97
N VAL A 64 5.04 14.49 7.55
CA VAL A 64 6.26 15.28 7.72
C VAL A 64 7.21 14.69 8.78
N LYS A 65 6.64 14.12 9.84
CA LYS A 65 7.39 13.53 10.96
C LYS A 65 7.80 12.07 10.71
N GLY A 66 7.23 11.42 9.71
CA GLY A 66 7.47 10.02 9.37
C GLY A 66 6.82 9.03 10.33
N THR A 67 5.84 9.47 11.13
CA THR A 67 5.01 8.61 11.98
C THR A 67 3.71 9.31 12.36
N MET A 68 2.62 8.57 12.42
CA MET A 68 1.32 9.00 12.92
C MET A 68 1.25 9.02 14.44
N PHE A 69 2.17 8.40 15.18
CA PHE A 69 2.03 8.25 16.63
C PHE A 69 2.83 9.31 17.40
N ARG A 70 2.14 10.16 18.15
CA ARG A 70 2.79 11.25 18.92
C ARG A 70 3.74 10.73 19.98
N GLY A 71 3.39 9.63 20.63
CA GLY A 71 4.15 9.07 21.76
C GLY A 71 5.52 8.51 21.39
N ILE A 72 5.75 8.15 20.11
CA ILE A 72 7.00 7.53 19.66
C ILE A 72 7.88 8.48 18.84
N TYR A 73 7.36 9.64 18.44
CA TYR A 73 8.12 10.62 17.68
C TYR A 73 9.21 11.26 18.55
N ARG A 74 10.47 11.11 18.12
CA ARG A 74 11.65 11.72 18.75
C ARG A 74 12.38 12.57 17.72
N PRO A 75 12.36 13.92 17.84
CA PRO A 75 13.08 14.78 16.89
C PRO A 75 14.59 14.56 16.98
N TYR A 76 15.26 14.52 15.84
CA TYR A 76 16.71 14.36 15.77
C TYR A 76 17.42 15.70 15.91
N LYS A 77 18.19 15.88 16.99
CA LYS A 77 18.96 17.11 17.26
C LYS A 77 18.07 18.36 17.09
N ASN A 78 18.48 19.29 16.24
CA ASN A 78 17.76 20.52 15.88
C ASN A 78 17.14 20.43 14.47
N TYR A 79 16.95 19.23 13.92
CA TYR A 79 16.29 19.07 12.64
C TYR A 79 14.78 19.32 12.80
N THR A 80 14.29 20.34 12.10
CA THR A 80 12.85 20.59 11.95
C THR A 80 12.45 20.06 10.57
N PRO A 81 11.62 19.01 10.49
CA PRO A 81 11.19 18.48 9.21
C PRO A 81 10.38 19.55 8.47
N ARG A 82 10.68 19.74 7.18
CA ARG A 82 10.04 20.75 6.35
C ARG A 82 8.88 20.15 5.58
N LEU A 83 7.75 20.87 5.55
CA LEU A 83 6.66 20.60 4.63
C LEU A 83 7.14 20.89 3.20
N PRO A 84 6.98 19.93 2.27
CA PRO A 84 7.12 20.23 0.85
C PRO A 84 6.06 21.30 0.49
N THR A 85 6.51 22.43 -0.05
CA THR A 85 5.62 23.40 -0.69
C THR A 85 5.46 22.98 -2.15
N PRO A 86 4.30 22.44 -2.57
CA PRO A 86 4.11 21.98 -3.93
C PRO A 86 4.18 23.18 -4.89
N PRO A 87 5.03 23.14 -5.95
CA PRO A 87 5.20 24.27 -6.86
C PRO A 87 4.04 24.42 -7.85
N ASP A 88 3.31 23.33 -8.11
CA ASP A 88 2.24 23.24 -9.09
C ASP A 88 1.07 22.39 -8.56
N GLU A 89 -0.10 22.52 -9.20
CA GLU A 89 -1.34 21.82 -8.83
C GLU A 89 -1.15 20.29 -8.82
N LYS A 90 -0.40 19.74 -9.79
CA LYS A 90 -0.11 18.31 -9.87
C LYS A 90 0.65 17.83 -8.64
N SER A 91 1.71 18.54 -8.24
CA SER A 91 2.46 18.21 -7.03
C SER A 91 1.62 18.35 -5.76
N ALA A 92 0.72 19.34 -5.71
CA ALA A 92 -0.17 19.54 -4.56
C ALA A 92 -1.15 18.38 -4.41
N MET A 93 -1.81 17.96 -5.50
CA MET A 93 -2.72 16.81 -5.47
C MET A 93 -1.96 15.50 -5.17
N MET A 94 -0.76 15.31 -5.71
CA MET A 94 0.08 14.17 -5.39
C MET A 94 0.47 14.14 -3.89
N GLN A 95 0.73 15.32 -3.30
CA GLN A 95 1.01 15.42 -1.87
C GLN A 95 -0.21 15.00 -1.02
N GLU A 96 -1.42 15.37 -1.42
CA GLU A 96 -2.66 14.90 -0.77
C GLU A 96 -2.79 13.38 -0.84
N VAL A 97 -2.55 12.77 -2.00
CA VAL A 97 -2.54 11.31 -2.15
C VAL A 97 -1.54 10.68 -1.19
N ASN A 98 -0.30 11.17 -1.19
CA ASN A 98 0.79 10.59 -0.41
C ASN A 98 0.57 10.69 1.10
N LYS A 99 0.08 11.83 1.61
CA LYS A 99 -0.13 11.99 3.06
C LYS A 99 -1.21 11.06 3.60
N TYR A 100 -2.31 10.86 2.87
CA TYR A 100 -3.38 9.95 3.29
C TYR A 100 -2.98 8.49 3.08
N ALA A 101 -2.28 8.17 1.99
CA ALA A 101 -1.72 6.84 1.78
C ALA A 101 -0.79 6.44 2.94
N PHE A 102 0.10 7.35 3.34
CA PHE A 102 1.00 7.17 4.47
C PHE A 102 0.23 6.98 5.78
N ALA A 103 -0.71 7.86 6.08
CA ALA A 103 -1.49 7.79 7.32
C ALA A 103 -2.28 6.48 7.42
N ALA A 104 -2.92 6.02 6.34
CA ALA A 104 -3.64 4.76 6.32
C ALA A 104 -2.69 3.56 6.55
N HIS A 105 -1.52 3.53 5.90
CA HIS A 105 -0.54 2.45 6.10
C HIS A 105 0.01 2.41 7.52
N ASP A 106 0.31 3.56 8.13
CA ASP A 106 0.89 3.58 9.47
C ASP A 106 -0.10 3.11 10.54
N ILE A 107 -1.40 3.44 10.39
CA ILE A 107 -2.44 2.87 11.26
C ILE A 107 -2.66 1.38 10.98
N LEU A 108 -2.56 0.93 9.73
CA LEU A 108 -2.67 -0.50 9.39
C LEU A 108 -1.57 -1.33 10.07
N LEU A 109 -0.33 -0.84 10.08
CA LEU A 109 0.80 -1.48 10.78
C LEU A 109 0.57 -1.57 12.30
N TYR A 110 -0.13 -0.60 12.88
CA TYR A 110 -0.54 -0.67 14.28
C TYR A 110 -1.60 -1.75 14.53
N LEU A 111 -2.57 -1.88 13.62
CA LEU A 111 -3.65 -2.88 13.72
C LEU A 111 -3.14 -4.32 13.68
N ASP A 112 -1.99 -4.59 13.05
CA ASP A 112 -1.33 -5.91 13.09
C ASP A 112 -1.01 -6.36 14.55
N ASN A 113 -0.74 -5.41 15.43
CA ASN A 113 -0.46 -5.67 16.85
C ASN A 113 -1.71 -5.54 17.73
N PHE A 114 -2.66 -4.70 17.33
CA PHE A 114 -3.88 -4.39 18.10
C PHE A 114 -5.15 -4.58 17.25
N PRO A 115 -5.47 -5.81 16.83
CA PRO A 115 -6.51 -6.06 15.82
C PRO A 115 -7.94 -5.74 16.28
N ASN A 116 -8.17 -5.62 17.60
CA ASN A 116 -9.49 -5.33 18.18
C ASN A 116 -9.66 -3.86 18.59
N ASP A 117 -8.69 -2.99 18.26
CA ASP A 117 -8.77 -1.56 18.57
C ASP A 117 -9.73 -0.86 17.60
N GLN A 118 -10.97 -0.65 18.06
CA GLN A 118 -12.03 -0.07 17.24
C GLN A 118 -11.72 1.38 16.82
N GLU A 119 -11.00 2.13 17.65
CA GLU A 119 -10.65 3.52 17.34
C GLU A 119 -9.63 3.56 16.18
N ALA A 120 -8.63 2.68 16.20
CA ALA A 120 -7.66 2.53 15.12
C ALA A 120 -8.32 2.04 13.82
N ILE A 121 -9.27 1.10 13.90
CA ILE A 121 -10.04 0.65 12.73
C ILE A 121 -10.79 1.84 12.10
N ASN A 122 -11.43 2.68 12.91
CA ASN A 122 -12.18 3.83 12.42
C ASN A 122 -11.26 4.88 11.76
N LEU A 123 -10.09 5.15 12.37
CA LEU A 123 -9.09 6.04 11.78
C LEU A 123 -8.58 5.51 10.44
N TYR A 124 -8.23 4.23 10.38
CA TYR A 124 -7.79 3.58 9.15
C TYR A 124 -8.83 3.74 8.03
N ASN A 125 -10.09 3.43 8.31
CA ASN A 125 -11.18 3.56 7.33
C ASN A 125 -11.34 5.01 6.84
N GLY A 126 -11.27 5.99 7.75
CA GLY A 126 -11.35 7.40 7.39
C GLY A 126 -10.18 7.88 6.52
N PHE A 127 -8.95 7.45 6.83
CA PHE A 127 -7.78 7.77 6.02
C PHE A 127 -7.79 7.05 4.66
N MET A 128 -8.26 5.80 4.62
CA MET A 128 -8.42 5.06 3.38
C MET A 128 -9.44 5.72 2.45
N GLU A 129 -10.58 6.17 2.99
CA GLU A 129 -11.58 6.91 2.20
C GLU A 129 -10.99 8.22 1.63
N ALA A 130 -10.28 8.98 2.46
CA ALA A 130 -9.62 10.21 2.03
C ALA A 130 -8.53 9.96 0.98
N TYR A 131 -7.76 8.88 1.13
CA TYR A 131 -6.77 8.44 0.14
C TYR A 131 -7.43 8.10 -1.20
N LEU A 132 -8.48 7.29 -1.21
CA LEU A 132 -9.20 6.92 -2.44
C LEU A 132 -9.74 8.16 -3.15
N ARG A 133 -10.37 9.07 -2.40
CA ARG A 133 -10.87 10.34 -2.95
C ARG A 133 -9.76 11.19 -3.56
N ALA A 134 -8.62 11.33 -2.88
CA ALA A 134 -7.48 12.10 -3.38
C ALA A 134 -6.85 11.43 -4.61
N ARG A 135 -6.73 10.11 -4.61
CA ARG A 135 -6.23 9.31 -5.74
C ARG A 135 -7.12 9.51 -6.95
N ASP A 136 -8.43 9.34 -6.80
CA ASP A 136 -9.37 9.43 -7.91
C ASP A 136 -9.36 10.84 -8.53
N ALA A 137 -9.33 11.89 -7.68
CA ALA A 137 -9.21 13.27 -8.15
C ALA A 137 -7.89 13.55 -8.89
N TYR A 138 -6.79 12.95 -8.44
CA TYR A 138 -5.50 13.05 -9.14
C TYR A 138 -5.54 12.31 -10.49
N GLU A 139 -6.03 11.07 -10.50
CA GLU A 139 -6.05 10.21 -11.68
C GLU A 139 -6.98 10.76 -12.78
N GLU A 140 -8.11 11.37 -12.41
CA GLU A 140 -9.02 12.04 -13.34
C GLU A 140 -8.33 13.18 -14.11
N ARG A 141 -7.41 13.91 -13.44
CA ARG A 141 -6.75 15.10 -14.02
C ARG A 141 -5.42 14.80 -14.70
N PHE A 142 -4.62 13.93 -14.10
CA PHE A 142 -3.21 13.75 -14.47
C PHE A 142 -2.87 12.34 -14.97
N GLY A 143 -3.83 11.41 -14.93
CA GLY A 143 -3.67 10.03 -15.36
C GLY A 143 -3.30 9.06 -14.24
N ALA A 144 -3.31 7.76 -14.58
CA ALA A 144 -3.13 6.66 -13.64
C ALA A 144 -1.82 6.75 -12.85
N ILE A 145 -1.91 6.56 -11.52
CA ILE A 145 -0.74 6.41 -10.63
C ILE A 145 -0.73 5.05 -9.93
N THR A 146 -1.83 4.31 -10.00
CA THR A 146 -1.96 2.95 -9.48
C THR A 146 -2.26 1.95 -10.60
N THR A 147 -1.90 0.70 -10.40
CA THR A 147 -2.17 -0.41 -11.34
C THR A 147 -3.65 -0.73 -11.48
N GLU A 148 -4.45 -0.36 -10.49
CA GLU A 148 -5.90 -0.59 -10.45
C GLU A 148 -6.70 0.56 -11.06
N SER A 149 -6.04 1.59 -11.56
CA SER A 149 -6.68 2.79 -12.10
C SER A 149 -7.55 2.46 -13.31
N ASP A 150 -8.77 3.01 -13.35
CA ASP A 150 -9.66 2.90 -14.51
C ASP A 150 -9.05 3.57 -15.75
N ALA A 151 -8.17 4.57 -15.58
CA ALA A 151 -7.48 5.23 -16.69
C ALA A 151 -6.54 4.29 -17.48
N LEU A 152 -6.20 3.11 -16.92
CA LEU A 152 -5.41 2.07 -17.59
C LEU A 152 -6.24 1.18 -18.51
N LYS A 153 -7.58 1.22 -18.44
CA LYS A 153 -8.50 0.40 -19.26
C LYS A 153 -8.69 0.94 -20.69
N THR A 154 -7.64 1.52 -21.26
CA THR A 154 -7.64 2.16 -22.58
C THR A 154 -6.47 1.67 -23.44
N ALA A 155 -6.59 1.80 -24.76
CA ALA A 155 -5.54 1.48 -25.73
C ALA A 155 -5.04 2.76 -26.41
N PRO A 156 -3.71 3.01 -26.49
CA PRO A 156 -2.60 2.22 -25.93
C PRO A 156 -2.59 2.22 -24.39
N PHE A 157 -2.00 1.18 -23.79
CA PHE A 157 -1.89 1.05 -22.33
C PHE A 157 -1.15 2.25 -21.75
N SER A 158 -1.85 3.13 -21.02
CA SER A 158 -1.35 4.46 -20.67
C SER A 158 -0.07 4.46 -19.82
N TRP A 159 0.23 3.36 -19.12
CA TRP A 159 1.51 3.19 -18.39
C TRP A 159 2.75 3.11 -19.29
N THR A 160 2.60 2.74 -20.57
CA THR A 160 3.72 2.71 -21.53
C THR A 160 3.88 4.02 -22.29
N VAL A 161 2.92 4.94 -22.15
CA VAL A 161 2.85 6.20 -22.90
C VAL A 161 3.42 7.32 -22.04
N GLY A 162 4.73 7.28 -21.81
CA GLY A 162 5.45 8.28 -21.04
C GLY A 162 6.95 8.07 -21.09
N GLY A 163 7.71 9.16 -21.11
CA GLY A 163 9.15 9.07 -20.89
C GLY A 163 9.41 8.62 -19.45
N TRP A 164 10.20 7.58 -19.26
CA TRP A 164 10.56 7.13 -17.92
C TRP A 164 11.25 8.26 -17.14
N PRO A 165 10.99 8.40 -15.84
CA PRO A 165 11.53 9.51 -15.05
C PRO A 165 13.07 9.56 -15.02
N TRP A 166 13.75 8.42 -15.24
CA TRP A 166 15.22 8.32 -15.31
C TRP A 166 15.82 8.59 -16.69
N VAL A 167 15.01 8.85 -17.73
CA VAL A 167 15.53 9.10 -19.10
C VAL A 167 16.06 10.53 -19.27
N ARG A 168 15.74 11.45 -18.35
CA ARG A 168 16.26 12.83 -18.39
C ARG A 168 17.57 12.95 -17.63
N GLY A 169 18.66 12.51 -18.26
CA GLY A 169 20.02 12.58 -17.71
C GLY A 169 21.11 12.97 -18.74
N THR A 170 20.71 13.54 -19.87
CA THR A 170 21.60 14.06 -20.94
C THR A 170 21.02 15.34 -21.49
#